data_AF-T0MZJ9-F1
#
_entry.id   AF-T0MZJ9-F1
#
_cell.length_a   1.000
_cell.length_b   1.000
_cell.length_c   1.000
_cell.angle_alpha   90.00
_cell.angle_beta   90.00
_cell.angle_gamma   90.00
#
_symmetry.space_group_name_H-M   'P 1'
#
loop_
_entity.id
_entity.type
_entity.pdbx_description
1 polymer ?
#
loop_
_entity_poly.entity_id
_entity_poly.type
_entity_poly.pdbx_seq_one_letter_code
_entity_poly.pdbx_strand_id
1 'polypeptide(L)' 'MSAIVASTFFFLVTAVEVFQIPGTFIPKEQSIGNIGVLLMNQYLIAFELLSIILVVGILGMMHISEDD' A
#
# COMPACT_ATOMS: atom_id res chain seq x y z
N MET A 1 -8.32 25.59 -2.02
CA MET A 1 -6.86 25.82 -2.17
C MET A 1 -6.05 24.57 -1.80
N SER A 2 -6.39 23.84 -0.72
CA SER A 2 -5.68 22.61 -0.33
C SER A 2 -5.76 21.46 -1.35
N ALA A 3 -6.90 21.27 -2.02
CA ALA A 3 -7.08 20.18 -2.98
C ALA A 3 -6.14 20.27 -4.20
N ILE A 4 -5.91 21.48 -4.72
CA ILE A 4 -5.01 21.73 -5.86
C ILE A 4 -3.57 21.45 -5.46
N VAL A 5 -3.17 21.86 -4.24
CA VAL A 5 -1.84 21.59 -3.71
C VAL A 5 -1.65 20.09 -3.54
N ALA A 6 -2.60 19.39 -2.92
CA ALA A 6 -2.54 17.94 -2.72
C ALA A 6 -2.48 17.16 -4.04
N SER A 7 -3.30 17.51 -5.04
CA SER A 7 -3.28 16.85 -6.34
C SER A 7 -1.96 17.09 -7.08
N THR A 8 -1.38 18.28 -6.95
CA THR A 8 -0.09 18.61 -7.58
C THR A 8 1.04 17.78 -6.97
N PHE A 9 1.09 17.67 -5.64
CA PHE A 9 2.06 16.81 -4.97
C PHE A 9 1.88 15.33 -5.32
N PHE A 10 0.63 14.85 -5.42
CA PHE A 10 0.34 13.49 -5.85
C PHE A 10 0.95 13.18 -7.22
N PHE A 11 0.64 13.99 -8.24
CA PHE A 11 1.17 13.76 -9.58
C PHE A 11 2.70 13.91 -9.67
N LEU A 12 3.30 14.83 -8.90
CA LEU A 12 4.76 14.97 -8.86
C LEU A 12 5.45 13.73 -8.30
N VAL A 13 4.97 13.24 -7.16
CA VAL A 13 5.53 12.04 -6.52
C VAL A 13 5.32 10.83 -7.42
N THR A 14 4.10 10.64 -7.96
CA THR A 14 3.82 9.54 -8.89
C THR A 14 4.69 9.59 -10.15
N ALA A 15 4.91 10.78 -10.73
CA ALA A 15 5.74 10.91 -11.92
C ALA A 15 7.21 10.53 -11.64
N VAL A 16 7.77 10.98 -10.52
CA VAL A 16 9.15 10.64 -10.13
C VAL A 16 9.30 9.14 -9.95
N GLU A 17 8.39 8.49 -9.22
CA GLU A 17 8.39 7.04 -9.03
C GLU A 17 8.28 6.30 -10.37
N VAL A 18 7.42 6.75 -11.28
CA VAL A 18 7.25 6.15 -12.62
C VAL A 18 8.52 6.23 -13.45
N PHE A 19 9.25 7.35 -13.42
CA PHE A 19 10.53 7.49 -14.13
C PHE A 19 11.67 6.70 -13.47
N GLN A 20 11.57 6.42 -12.18
CA GLN A 20 12.60 5.73 -11.42
C GLN A 20 12.47 4.21 -11.46
N ILE A 21 11.32 3.65 -11.86
CA ILE A 21 11.14 2.19 -12.02
C ILE A 21 12.05 1.71 -13.17
N PRO A 22 13.18 1.05 -12.88
CA PRO A 22 14.03 0.49 -13.92
C PRO A 22 13.42 -0.85 -14.31
N GLY A 23 12.74 -0.91 -15.45
CA GLY A 23 12.11 -2.14 -15.90
C GLY A 23 11.29 -1.98 -17.17
N THR A 24 10.97 -3.10 -17.79
CA THR A 24 9.92 -3.16 -18.79
C THR A 24 8.58 -3.31 -18.07
N PHE A 25 7.53 -2.60 -18.49
CA PHE A 25 6.15 -2.85 -18.05
C PHE A 25 5.59 -4.15 -18.63
N ILE A 26 6.45 -5.11 -18.96
CA ILE A 26 6.05 -6.42 -19.42
C ILE A 26 5.55 -7.15 -18.18
N PRO A 27 4.25 -7.52 -18.12
CA PRO A 27 3.72 -8.26 -17.00
C PRO A 27 4.51 -9.57 -16.89
N LYS A 28 5.28 -9.73 -15.82
CA LYS A 28 5.93 -11.00 -15.52
C LYS A 28 4.86 -11.96 -15.02
N GLU A 29 4.88 -13.21 -15.48
CA GLU A 29 3.98 -14.23 -14.94
C GLU A 29 4.12 -14.31 -13.41
N GLN A 30 3.01 -14.08 -12.72
CA GLN A 30 2.91 -14.18 -11.27
C GLN A 30 2.25 -15.51 -10.91
N SER A 31 2.98 -16.37 -10.20
CA SER A 31 2.39 -17.58 -9.62
C SER A 31 1.82 -17.26 -8.25
N ILE A 32 0.48 -17.31 -8.13
CA ILE A 32 -0.23 -17.10 -6.86
C ILE A 32 0.25 -18.08 -5.79
N GLY A 33 0.55 -19.32 -6.18
CA GLY A 33 1.10 -20.33 -5.26
C GLY A 33 2.45 -19.90 -4.69
N ASN A 34 3.35 -19.39 -5.53
CA ASN A 34 4.67 -18.92 -5.07
C ASN A 34 4.54 -17.66 -4.20
N ILE A 35 3.62 -16.75 -4.54
CA ILE A 35 3.33 -15.56 -3.71
C ILE A 35 2.82 -16.00 -2.33
N GLY A 36 1.90 -16.96 -2.26
CA GLY A 36 1.41 -17.50 -0.99
C GLY A 36 2.52 -18.10 -0.14
N VAL A 37 3.42 -18.88 -0.74
CA VAL A 37 4.60 -19.45 -0.04
C VAL A 37 5.53 -18.33 0.46
N LEU A 38 5.79 -17.31 -0.34
CA LEU A 38 6.63 -16.18 0.04
C LEU A 38 6.00 -15.38 1.20
N LEU A 39 4.69 -15.16 1.17
CA LEU A 39 3.95 -14.48 2.24
C LEU A 39 3.97 -15.26 3.56
N MET A 40 3.87 -16.59 3.51
CA MET A 40 3.83 -17.45 4.71
C MET A 40 5.22 -17.87 5.21
N ASN A 41 6.28 -17.50 4.51
CA ASN A 41 7.66 -17.87 4.87
C ASN A 41 8.54 -16.63 5.03
N GLN A 42 8.99 -16.05 3.90
CA GLN A 42 9.94 -14.94 3.92
C GLN A 42 9.32 -13.65 4.49
N TYR A 43 8.05 -13.40 4.19
CA TYR A 43 7.36 -12.16 4.58
C TYR A 43 6.35 -12.38 5.71
N LEU A 44 6.45 -13.49 6.45
CA LEU A 44 5.48 -13.84 7.49
C LEU A 44 5.29 -12.71 8.51
N ILE A 45 6.38 -12.18 9.06
CA ILE A 45 6.30 -11.10 10.05
C ILE A 45 5.66 -9.83 9.47
N ALA A 46 6.04 -9.45 8.25
CA ALA A 46 5.48 -8.27 7.59
C ALA A 46 3.97 -8.46 7.33
N PHE A 47 3.56 -9.65 6.90
CA PHE A 47 2.16 -9.99 6.68
C PHE A 47 1.34 -9.93 7.98
N GLU A 48 1.88 -10.45 9.09
CA GLU A 48 1.23 -10.35 10.40
C GLU A 48 1.07 -8.89 10.86
N LEU A 49 2.08 -8.05 10.67
CA LEU A 49 2.00 -6.63 11.03
C LEU A 49 0.93 -5.87 10.24
N LEU A 50 0.65 -6.26 8.98
CA LEU A 50 -0.44 -5.65 8.21
C LEU A 50 -1.79 -5.86 8.87
N SER A 51 -2.02 -7.00 9.52
CA SER A 51 -3.27 -7.26 10.25
C SER A 51 -3.45 -6.29 11.41
N ILE A 52 -2.38 -6.00 12.15
CA ILE A 52 -2.39 -5.05 13.27
C ILE A 52 -2.68 -3.64 12.77
N ILE A 53 -2.02 -3.21 11.69
CA ILE A 53 -2.25 -1.91 11.07
C ILE A 53 -3.72 -1.76 10.65
N LEU A 54 -4.29 -2.82 10.07
CA LEU A 54 -5.71 -2.86 9.69
C LEU A 54 -6.64 -2.73 10.90
N VAL A 55 -6.39 -3.50 11.97
CA VAL A 55 -7.20 -3.45 13.20
C VAL A 55 -7.13 -2.06 13.83
N VAL A 56 -5.93 -1.50 13.98
CA VAL A 56 -5.74 -0.16 14.54
C VAL A 56 -6.39 0.91 13.67
N GLY A 57 -6.28 0.79 12.34
CA GLY A 57 -6.95 1.70 11.41
C GLY A 57 -8.47 1.66 11.54
N ILE A 58 -9.06 0.47 11.66
CA ILE A 58 -10.51 0.30 11.86
C ILE A 58 -10.94 0.90 13.20
N LEU A 59 -10.22 0.59 14.29
CA LEU A 59 -10.49 1.15 15.61
C LEU A 59 -10.41 2.68 15.62
N GLY A 60 -9.39 3.25 14.97
CA GLY A 60 -9.25 4.70 14.83
C GLY A 60 -10.38 5.33 14.03
N MET A 61 -10.79 4.72 12.92
CA MET A 61 -11.93 5.21 12.14
C MET A 61 -13.25 5.12 12.91
N MET A 62 -13.50 4.03 13.64
CA MET A 62 -14.69 3.90 14.48
C MET A 62 -14.71 4.97 15.56
N HIS A 63 -13.57 5.23 16.23
CA HIS A 63 -13.48 6.27 17.24
C HIS A 63 -13.69 7.69 16.67
N ILE A 64 -13.22 7.97 15.45
CA ILE A 64 -13.46 9.25 14.77
C ILE A 64 -14.91 9.39 14.29
N SER A 65 -15.56 8.26 13.96
CA SER A 65 -16.92 8.24 13.41
C SER A 65 -18.01 8.08 14.46
N GLU A 66 -17.65 7.69 15.70
CA GLU A 66 -18.52 7.82 16.86
C GLU A 66 -18.71 9.32 17.14
N ASP A 67 -19.75 9.89 16.54
CA ASP A 67 -20.29 11.19 16.92
C ASP A 67 -20.96 11.04 18.30
N ASP A 68 -20.21 11.40 19.35
CA ASP A 68 -20.69 11.97 20.61
C ASP A 68 -20.11 13.39 20.78
#